data_AF-A0A4Q3V662-F1
#
_entry.id   AF-A0A4Q3V662-F1
#
_cell.length_a   1.000
_cell.length_b   1.000
_cell.length_c   1.000
_cell.angle_alpha   90.00
_cell.angle_beta   90.00
_cell.angle_gamma   90.00
#
_symmetry.space_group_name_H-M   'P 1'
#
loop_
_entity.id
_entity.type
_entity.pdbx_description
1 polymer ?
#
loop_
_entity_poly.entity_id
_entity_poly.type
_entity_poly.pdbx_seq_one_letter_code
_entity_poly.pdbx_strand_id
1 'polypeptide(L)' 'MRMANRRVLTLALMAALAAQAAAQQTSVIKEIVVRGNRRVQSEVILGAMRTKVGQPYIQASLEADK' A
#
# COMPACT_ATOMS: atom_id res chain seq x y z
N MET A 1 0.39 25.36 -37.00
CA MET A 1 0.98 25.46 -35.63
C MET A 1 0.08 24.94 -34.49
N ARG A 2 -1.27 25.01 -34.55
CA ARG A 2 -2.16 24.51 -33.46
C ARG A 2 -2.15 22.98 -33.21
N MET A 3 -1.79 22.16 -34.21
CA MET A 3 -1.74 20.69 -34.06
C MET A 3 -0.48 20.17 -33.36
N ALA A 4 0.65 20.87 -33.46
CA ALA A 4 1.89 20.49 -32.78
C ALA A 4 1.73 20.62 -31.26
N ASN A 5 1.11 21.69 -30.78
CA ASN A 5 0.84 21.90 -29.35
C ASN A 5 -0.11 20.84 -28.78
N ARG A 6 -1.11 20.38 -29.54
CA ARG A 6 -2.01 19.30 -29.08
C ARG A 6 -1.29 17.97 -28.87
N ARG A 7 -0.39 17.59 -29.79
CA ARG A 7 0.40 16.35 -29.67
C ARG A 7 1.38 16.39 -28.51
N VAL A 8 2.03 17.54 -28.30
CA VAL A 8 2.91 17.77 -27.16
C VAL A 8 2.13 17.69 -25.85
N LEU A 9 0.93 18.28 -25.79
CA LEU A 9 0.08 18.23 -24.61
C LEU A 9 -0.39 16.80 -24.28
N THR A 10 -0.77 16.02 -25.30
CA THR A 10 -1.18 14.62 -25.10
C THR A 10 -0.01 13.72 -24.65
N LEU A 11 1.19 13.94 -25.19
CA LEU A 11 2.39 13.21 -24.76
C LEU A 11 2.78 13.57 -23.33
N ALA A 12 2.70 14.86 -22.97
CA ALA A 12 2.94 15.31 -21.61
C ALA A 12 1.93 14.72 -20.60
N LEU A 13 0.65 14.64 -20.98
CA LEU A 13 -0.38 14.03 -20.14
C LEU A 13 -0.16 12.53 -19.93
N MET A 14 0.19 11.80 -21.00
CA MET A 14 0.51 10.36 -20.92
C MET A 14 1.75 10.10 -20.05
N ALA A 15 2.79 10.91 -20.20
CA ALA A 15 3.99 10.81 -19.36
C ALA A 15 3.70 11.11 -17.88
N ALA A 16 2.86 12.11 -17.59
CA ALA A 16 2.45 12.42 -16.23
C ALA A 16 1.64 11.29 -15.59
N LEU A 17 0.76 10.63 -16.35
CA LEU A 17 -0.02 9.48 -15.86
C LEU A 17 0.89 8.27 -15.54
N ALA A 18 1.86 7.99 -16.41
CA ALA A 18 2.82 6.90 -16.20
C ALA A 18 3.71 7.15 -14.96
N ALA A 19 4.13 8.40 -14.73
CA ALA A 19 4.92 8.77 -13.56
C ALA A 19 4.14 8.58 -12.24
N GLN A 20 2.84 8.87 -12.22
CA GLN A 20 1.98 8.66 -11.05
C GLN A 20 1.82 7.18 -10.71
N ALA A 21 1.69 6.31 -11.72
CA ALA A 21 1.60 4.86 -11.50
C ALA A 21 2.90 4.27 -10.93
N ALA A 22 4.07 4.77 -11.37
CA ALA A 22 5.37 4.33 -10.86
C ALA A 22 5.65 4.81 -9.43
N ALA A 23 4.96 5.87 -8.96
CA ALA A 23 5.14 6.44 -7.64
C ALA A 23 4.31 5.76 -6.52
N GLN A 24 3.55 4.70 -6.85
CA GLN A 24 2.77 3.94 -5.87
C GLN A 24 3.70 3.11 -4.97
N GLN A 25 4.33 3.76 -3.99
CA GLN A 25 5.21 3.13 -3.02
C GLN A 25 4.40 2.19 -2.13
N THR A 26 4.48 0.89 -2.38
CA THR A 26 3.87 -0.12 -1.51
C THR A 26 4.71 -0.26 -0.25
N SER A 27 4.18 0.19 0.89
CA SER A 27 4.84 0.03 2.18
C SER A 27 4.78 -1.44 2.60
N VAL A 28 5.90 -2.01 3.05
CA VAL A 28 5.96 -3.39 3.55
C VAL A 28 5.99 -3.37 5.07
N ILE A 29 5.21 -4.25 5.68
CA ILE A 29 5.13 -4.37 7.14
C ILE A 29 6.42 -5.01 7.65
N LYS A 30 7.19 -4.26 8.46
CA LYS A 30 8.45 -4.75 9.03
C LYS A 30 8.27 -5.46 10.37
N GLU A 31 7.29 -5.02 11.16
CA GLU A 31 7.07 -5.52 12.52
C GLU A 31 5.60 -5.32 12.90
N ILE A 32 5.07 -6.25 13.71
CA ILE A 32 3.76 -6.12 14.35
C ILE A 32 3.96 -6.35 15.85
N VAL A 33 3.61 -5.35 16.66
CA VAL A 33 3.77 -5.40 18.12
C VAL A 33 2.39 -5.50 18.77
N VAL A 34 2.14 -6.63 19.44
CA VAL A 34 0.93 -6.84 20.24
C VAL A 34 1.16 -6.32 21.66
N ARG A 35 0.24 -5.51 22.19
CA ARG A 35 0.32 -4.93 23.53
C ARG A 35 -0.98 -5.17 24.31
N GLY A 36 -0.85 -5.32 25.62
CA GLY A 36 -2.01 -5.41 26.54
C GLY A 36 -2.66 -6.78 26.63
N ASN A 37 -2.16 -7.79 25.90
CA ASN A 37 -2.58 -9.17 26.07
C ASN A 37 -2.11 -9.72 27.43
N ARG A 38 -3.00 -10.39 28.17
CA ARG A 38 -2.70 -11.01 29.48
C ARG A 38 -2.87 -12.53 29.49
N ARG A 39 -3.94 -13.02 28.87
CA ARG A 39 -4.31 -14.45 28.86
C ARG A 39 -4.03 -15.16 27.55
N VAL A 40 -3.84 -14.39 26.48
CA VAL A 40 -3.62 -14.89 25.12
C VAL A 40 -2.20 -14.52 24.72
N GLN A 41 -1.44 -15.50 24.25
CA GLN A 41 -0.07 -15.30 23.78
C GLN A 41 -0.07 -14.47 22.49
N SER A 42 0.96 -13.64 22.31
CA SER A 42 1.05 -12.73 21.16
C SER A 42 1.08 -13.50 19.84
N GLU A 43 1.71 -14.68 19.83
CA GLU A 43 1.84 -15.56 18.67
C GLU A 43 0.48 -16.10 18.21
N VAL A 44 -0.44 -16.31 19.15
CA VAL A 44 -1.81 -16.77 18.85
C VAL A 44 -2.60 -15.64 18.18
N ILE A 45 -2.47 -14.42 18.68
CA ILE A 45 -3.10 -13.23 18.08
C ILE A 45 -2.55 -13.00 16.67
N LEU A 46 -1.22 -13.00 16.54
CA LEU A 46 -0.54 -12.88 15.24
C LEU A 46 -0.91 -14.01 14.28
N GLY A 47 -1.17 -15.22 14.79
CA GLY A 47 -1.65 -16.35 14.00
C GLY A 47 -3.03 -16.10 13.39
N ALA A 48 -3.94 -15.53 14.18
CA ALA A 48 -5.33 -15.26 13.78
C ALA A 48 -5.50 -14.04 12.85
N MET A 49 -4.59 -13.05 12.91
CA MET A 49 -4.63 -11.87 12.05
C MET A 49 -4.42 -12.22 10.57
N ARG A 50 -5.08 -11.49 9.67
CA ARG A 50 -4.81 -11.52 8.22
C ARG A 50 -3.55 -10.75 7.88
N THR A 51 -3.29 -9.65 8.58
CA THR A 51 -2.12 -8.80 8.40
C THR A 51 -0.86 -9.50 8.90
N LYS A 52 0.18 -9.65 8.05
CA LYS A 52 1.44 -10.31 8.41
C LYS A 52 2.68 -9.46 8.13
N VAL A 53 3.75 -9.69 8.89
CA VAL A 53 5.09 -9.15 8.61
C VAL A 53 5.59 -9.67 7.26
N GLY A 54 6.26 -8.80 6.52
CA GLY A 54 6.76 -9.07 5.16
C GLY A 54 5.73 -8.87 4.05
N GLN A 55 4.44 -8.67 4.39
CA GLN A 55 3.42 -8.37 3.40
C GLN A 55 3.31 -6.87 3.12
N PRO A 56 2.81 -6.50 1.92
CA PRO A 56 2.29 -5.17 1.66
C PRO A 56 1.30 -4.72 2.74
N TYR A 57 1.45 -3.47 3.18
CA TYR A 57 0.45 -2.80 3.99
C TYR A 57 -0.79 -2.53 3.14
N ILE A 58 -1.91 -3.14 3.54
CA ILE A 58 -3.21 -2.96 2.91
C ILE A 58 -4.19 -2.54 4.01
N GLN A 59 -4.72 -1.33 3.91
CA GLN A 59 -5.65 -0.77 4.90
C GLN A 59 -6.84 -1.71 5.17
N ALA A 60 -7.42 -2.27 4.11
CA ALA A 60 -8.55 -3.19 4.22
C ALA A 60 -8.23 -4.47 5.00
N SER A 61 -7.00 -4.99 4.89
CA SER A 61 -6.57 -6.17 5.65
C SER A 61 -6.47 -5.86 7.14
N LEU A 62 -5.95 -4.68 7.49
CA LEU A 62 -5.87 -4.23 8.88
C LEU A 62 -7.26 -3.98 9.49
N GLU A 63 -8.18 -3.41 8.72
CA GLU A 63 -9.56 -3.19 9.18
C GLU A 63 -10.31 -4.50 9.43
N ALA A 64 -10.02 -5.53 8.64
CA ALA A 64 -10.59 -6.86 8.81
C ALA A 64 -10.03 -7.64 10.02
N ASP A 65 -9.02 -7.11 10.71
CA ASP A 65 -8.41 -7.68 11.92
C ASP A 65 -8.90 -7.04 13.23
N LYS A 66 -9.78 -6.02 13.16
CA LYS A 66 -10.45 -5.44 14.33
C LYS A 66 -11.45 -6.41 14.96
#